data_AF-A0A524DNL3-F1
#
_entry.id   AF-A0A524DNL3-F1
#
_cell.length_a   1.000
_cell.length_b   1.000
_cell.length_c   1.000
_cell.angle_alpha   90.00
_cell.angle_beta   90.00
_cell.angle_gamma   90.00
#
_symmetry.space_group_name_H-M   'P 1'
#
loop_
_entity.id
_entity.type
_entity.pdbx_description
1 polymer ?
#
loop_
_entity_poly.entity_id
_entity_poly.type
_entity_poly.pdbx_seq_one_letter_code
_entity_poly.pdbx_strand_id
1 'polypeptide(L)'
;MKNGDNLRDVSPLVDKTWIDENGYTHYVFGKIMFNNPFYTIPDDEFDLFKKFVEGGSREYPSDGSIPCDIVAGEARKILNQIKKLSNDPNSSHYEEAKEVLKDGKIALLRGTLKLYLGKYTTRDWRRKRFTDDIDFWVFKIHVLHHALKELGWIKNKLTKEWEKKIKWKHPYSNEMKSAVLTAANDLDQLLDFGAGSYLEGTSLRNIFNKKLKRGHDVDLSDIINIVMVNNGINGSHNEEWLDAWNSFEEAANTRSTRTTSNIISLCRYMFAIADHIDKISEAIIKYNDSIFDKSLYPDDEIRKICRSSIHWIDFYNSNGAESTRNMLHDFYHEEAEEKPQHAKNQRDFAIKLLDLLNSKYKHLKTIFEIEN
;
A
#
# COMPACT_ATOMS: atom_id res chain seq x y z
N MET A 1 -34.06 2.01 9.99
CA MET A 1 -33.19 2.00 8.79
C MET A 1 -31.84 2.54 9.21
N LYS A 2 -30.77 1.73 9.17
CA LYS A 2 -29.41 2.26 9.34
C LYS A 2 -29.03 2.92 8.01
N ASN A 3 -29.07 4.25 7.96
CA ASN A 3 -28.57 5.01 6.81
C ASN A 3 -27.05 5.17 6.98
N GLY A 4 -26.27 4.52 6.12
CA GLY A 4 -24.80 4.59 6.13
C GLY A 4 -24.16 3.27 5.71
N ASP A 5 -22.96 3.31 5.11
CA ASP A 5 -22.23 2.11 4.66
C ASP A 5 -21.63 1.28 5.82
N ASN A 6 -21.76 1.76 7.08
CA ASN A 6 -21.17 1.18 8.30
C ASN A 6 -19.70 0.78 8.16
N LEU A 7 -18.98 1.31 7.15
CA LEU A 7 -17.64 0.82 6.80
C LEU A 7 -16.64 1.09 7.93
N ARG A 8 -16.87 2.14 8.74
CA ARG A 8 -16.12 2.41 9.97
C ARG A 8 -16.97 3.09 11.04
N ASP A 9 -17.60 2.28 11.89
CA ASP A 9 -18.01 2.70 13.22
C ASP A 9 -16.82 2.50 14.17
N VAL A 10 -16.28 3.60 14.70
CA VAL A 10 -15.13 3.59 15.60
C VAL A 10 -15.61 4.10 16.95
N SER A 11 -15.86 3.16 17.85
CA SER A 11 -16.29 3.47 19.21
C SER A 11 -15.09 3.52 20.17
N PRO A 12 -15.06 4.47 21.10
CA PRO A 12 -14.07 4.50 22.16
C PRO A 12 -14.32 3.38 23.16
N LEU A 13 -13.28 3.04 23.93
CA LEU A 13 -13.36 2.17 25.09
C LEU A 13 -14.07 2.94 26.21
N VAL A 14 -15.34 2.60 26.44
CA VAL A 14 -16.23 3.32 27.37
C VAL A 14 -15.66 3.33 28.79
N ASP A 15 -15.09 2.21 29.20
CA ASP A 15 -14.42 1.96 30.48
C ASP A 15 -13.11 2.73 30.66
N LYS A 16 -12.52 3.24 29.57
CA LYS A 16 -11.29 4.07 29.61
C LYS A 16 -11.54 5.53 29.28
N THR A 17 -12.75 5.90 28.88
CA THR A 17 -13.12 7.28 28.57
C THR A 17 -13.30 8.07 29.86
N TRP A 18 -12.72 9.27 29.96
CA TRP A 18 -12.71 10.05 31.21
C TRP A 18 -12.84 11.56 30.95
N ILE A 19 -13.11 12.33 32.01
CA ILE A 19 -13.20 13.80 31.96
C ILE A 19 -12.12 14.41 32.84
N ASP A 20 -11.35 15.35 32.31
CA ASP A 20 -10.29 16.04 33.05
C ASP A 20 -10.81 17.19 33.93
N GLU A 21 -9.90 17.75 34.74
CA GLU A 21 -10.19 18.90 35.62
C GLU A 21 -10.61 20.17 34.86
N ASN A 22 -10.27 20.29 33.58
CA ASN A 22 -10.62 21.40 32.70
C ASN A 22 -11.96 21.17 31.96
N GLY A 23 -12.58 20.01 32.17
CA GLY A 23 -13.83 19.56 31.56
C GLY A 23 -13.67 19.03 30.14
N TYR A 24 -12.47 18.61 29.72
CA TYR A 24 -12.25 17.89 28.47
C TYR A 24 -12.67 16.43 28.62
N THR A 25 -13.40 15.91 27.65
CA THR A 25 -13.69 14.48 27.53
C THR A 25 -12.59 13.82 26.70
N HIS A 26 -11.92 12.84 27.29
CA HIS A 26 -10.87 12.03 26.69
C HIS A 26 -11.47 10.71 26.20
N TYR A 27 -11.61 10.58 24.89
CA TYR A 27 -12.06 9.35 24.23
C TYR A 27 -10.87 8.48 23.88
N VAL A 28 -10.73 7.35 24.58
CA VAL A 28 -9.62 6.41 24.42
C VAL A 28 -10.02 5.31 23.45
N PHE A 29 -9.20 5.02 22.45
CA PHE A 29 -9.43 3.95 21.48
C PHE A 29 -8.34 2.86 21.60
N GLY A 30 -8.75 1.60 21.59
CA GLY A 30 -7.81 0.48 21.57
C GLY A 30 -7.11 0.32 20.22
N LYS A 31 -5.87 -0.17 20.25
CA LYS A 31 -5.11 -0.56 19.05
C LYS A 31 -5.81 -1.71 18.31
N ILE A 32 -5.73 -1.77 16.99
CA ILE A 32 -6.30 -2.87 16.20
C ILE A 32 -5.47 -3.15 14.95
N MET A 33 -5.34 -4.42 14.58
CA MET A 33 -4.74 -4.84 13.31
C MET A 33 -5.80 -4.96 12.21
N PHE A 34 -5.40 -4.82 10.94
CA PHE A 34 -6.29 -5.16 9.83
C PHE A 34 -6.77 -6.61 9.97
N ASN A 35 -8.05 -6.84 9.72
CA ASN A 35 -8.58 -8.19 9.69
C ASN A 35 -7.96 -8.96 8.51
N ASN A 36 -7.33 -10.10 8.80
CA ASN A 36 -6.82 -11.00 7.80
C ASN A 36 -7.32 -12.42 8.10
N PRO A 37 -8.29 -12.95 7.35
CA PRO A 37 -8.86 -14.27 7.61
C PRO A 37 -7.88 -15.41 7.30
N PHE A 38 -6.80 -15.15 6.56
CA PHE A 38 -5.81 -16.14 6.15
C PHE A 38 -4.54 -16.10 7.01
N TYR A 39 -4.45 -15.18 7.98
CA TYR A 39 -3.27 -15.02 8.81
C TYR A 39 -3.62 -14.74 10.28
N THR A 40 -3.05 -15.57 11.15
CA THR A 40 -3.07 -15.37 12.61
C THR A 40 -1.65 -15.04 13.06
N ILE A 41 -1.50 -13.94 13.81
CA ILE A 41 -0.21 -13.55 14.39
C ILE A 41 0.13 -14.55 15.50
N PRO A 42 1.25 -15.28 15.40
CA PRO A 42 1.66 -16.19 16.47
C PRO A 42 2.06 -15.42 17.74
N ASP A 43 1.76 -16.01 18.90
CA ASP A 43 2.23 -15.49 20.19
C ASP A 43 3.68 -15.89 20.48
N ASP A 44 4.10 -17.07 19.98
CA ASP A 44 5.48 -17.55 20.09
C ASP A 44 6.41 -16.83 19.09
N GLU A 45 7.56 -16.37 19.58
CA GLU A 45 8.53 -15.62 18.79
C GLU A 45 9.17 -16.45 17.67
N PHE A 46 9.38 -17.76 17.89
CA PHE A 46 9.97 -18.62 16.87
C PHE A 46 8.96 -18.90 15.75
N ASP A 47 7.70 -19.15 16.11
CA ASP A 47 6.62 -19.25 15.12
C ASP A 47 6.43 -17.93 14.35
N LEU A 48 6.57 -16.78 15.02
CA LEU A 48 6.53 -15.47 14.36
C LEU A 48 7.69 -15.32 13.36
N PHE A 49 8.91 -15.70 13.74
CA PHE A 49 10.06 -15.74 12.83
C PHE A 49 9.81 -16.66 11.64
N LYS A 50 9.32 -17.89 11.88
CA LYS A 50 8.99 -18.84 10.81
C LYS A 50 7.96 -18.27 9.84
N LYS A 51 6.89 -17.63 10.35
CA LYS A 51 5.90 -16.94 9.53
C LYS A 51 6.50 -15.80 8.72
N PHE A 52 7.43 -15.04 9.28
CA PHE A 52 8.14 -14.00 8.53
C PHE A 52 8.95 -14.59 7.37
N VAL A 53 9.75 -15.62 7.63
CA VAL A 53 10.59 -16.32 6.65
C VAL A 53 9.77 -16.92 5.50
N GLU A 54 8.64 -17.56 5.80
CA GLU A 54 7.73 -18.15 4.81
C GLU A 54 6.99 -17.10 3.95
N GLY A 55 7.15 -15.80 4.27
CA GLY A 55 6.42 -14.70 3.64
C GLY A 55 5.00 -14.54 4.17
N GLY A 56 4.63 -15.27 5.22
CA GLY A 56 3.31 -15.27 5.83
C GLY A 56 2.98 -14.05 6.68
N SER A 57 3.94 -13.19 7.01
CA SER A 57 3.76 -12.13 8.02
C SER A 57 2.69 -11.07 7.72
N ARG A 58 2.10 -11.03 6.52
CA ARG A 58 0.90 -10.21 6.22
C ARG A 58 0.40 -10.36 4.78
N GLU A 59 -0.84 -10.79 4.56
CA GLU A 59 -1.54 -10.27 3.37
C GLU A 59 -1.99 -8.85 3.71
N TYR A 60 -1.55 -7.87 2.92
CA TYR A 60 -2.04 -6.52 3.07
C TYR A 60 -3.49 -6.47 2.60
N PRO A 61 -4.34 -5.64 3.22
CA PRO A 61 -5.64 -5.32 2.64
C PRO A 61 -5.48 -5.01 1.15
N SER A 62 -6.26 -5.73 0.34
CA SER A 62 -6.12 -5.76 -1.11
C SER A 62 -7.48 -5.55 -1.76
N ASP A 63 -7.47 -4.96 -2.95
CA ASP A 63 -8.66 -4.64 -3.76
C ASP A 63 -8.73 -5.50 -5.03
N GLY A 64 -7.95 -6.58 -5.09
CA GLY A 64 -7.94 -7.52 -6.19
C GLY A 64 -7.29 -8.84 -5.83
N SER A 65 -7.17 -9.70 -6.84
CA SER A 65 -6.65 -11.06 -6.79
C SER A 65 -5.35 -11.25 -7.57
N ILE A 66 -4.94 -10.24 -8.35
CA ILE A 66 -3.71 -10.26 -9.15
C ILE A 66 -2.56 -9.64 -8.35
N PRO A 67 -1.41 -10.31 -8.20
CA PRO A 67 -0.23 -9.73 -7.60
C PRO A 67 0.18 -8.41 -8.27
N CYS A 68 0.49 -7.39 -7.47
CA CYS A 68 0.76 -6.04 -7.99
C CYS A 68 1.98 -5.97 -8.92
N ASP A 69 2.96 -6.88 -8.79
CA ASP A 69 4.11 -6.96 -9.70
C ASP A 69 3.72 -7.35 -11.13
N ILE A 70 2.74 -8.24 -11.29
CA ILE A 70 2.17 -8.62 -12.58
C ILE A 70 1.41 -7.44 -13.19
N VAL A 71 0.58 -6.77 -12.40
CA VAL A 71 -0.15 -5.57 -12.84
C VAL A 71 0.80 -4.46 -13.26
N ALA A 72 1.85 -4.23 -12.47
CA ALA A 72 2.91 -3.28 -12.76
C ALA A 72 3.65 -3.64 -14.06
N GLY A 73 3.80 -4.93 -14.37
CA GLY A 73 4.30 -5.43 -15.65
C GLY A 73 3.46 -4.98 -16.84
N GLU A 74 2.13 -5.10 -16.75
CA GLU A 74 1.21 -4.61 -17.78
C GLU A 74 1.19 -3.08 -17.88
N ALA A 75 1.19 -2.37 -16.74
CA ALA A 75 1.29 -0.90 -16.71
C ALA A 75 2.55 -0.41 -17.43
N ARG A 76 3.71 -1.05 -17.21
CA ARG A 76 4.96 -0.72 -17.91
C ARG A 76 4.85 -0.89 -19.42
N LYS A 77 4.17 -1.94 -19.91
CA LYS A 77 3.95 -2.15 -21.35
C LYS A 77 3.16 -0.98 -21.95
N ILE A 78 2.08 -0.55 -21.29
CA ILE A 78 1.26 0.59 -21.71
C ILE A 78 2.08 1.88 -21.74
N LEU A 79 2.79 2.19 -20.65
CA LEU A 79 3.64 3.38 -20.56
C LEU A 79 4.79 3.38 -21.58
N ASN A 80 5.34 2.21 -21.90
CA ASN A 80 6.36 2.06 -22.93
C ASN A 80 5.78 2.27 -24.33
N GLN A 81 4.55 1.83 -24.57
CA GLN A 81 3.87 2.08 -25.85
C GLN A 81 3.62 3.57 -26.06
N ILE A 82 3.17 4.30 -25.04
CA ILE A 82 3.03 5.77 -25.12
C ILE A 82 4.39 6.43 -25.40
N LYS A 83 5.47 5.98 -24.76
CA LYS A 83 6.83 6.47 -25.06
C LYS A 83 7.29 6.14 -26.48
N LYS A 84 6.86 5.00 -27.04
CA LYS A 84 7.16 4.66 -28.43
C LYS A 84 6.47 5.66 -29.37
N LEU A 85 5.19 5.97 -29.12
CA LEU A 85 4.45 7.00 -29.88
C LEU A 85 5.14 8.38 -29.78
N SER A 86 5.59 8.77 -28.59
CA SER A 86 6.28 10.06 -28.38
C SER A 86 7.66 10.16 -29.04
N ASN A 87 8.20 9.05 -29.54
CA ASN A 87 9.52 8.97 -30.16
C ASN A 87 9.44 8.68 -31.67
N ASP A 88 8.23 8.53 -32.21
CA ASP A 88 7.99 8.26 -33.63
C ASP A 88 7.39 9.50 -34.31
N PRO A 89 8.18 10.32 -35.02
CA PRO A 89 7.69 11.52 -35.71
C PRO A 89 6.63 11.24 -36.78
N ASN A 90 6.50 9.99 -37.24
CA ASN A 90 5.50 9.60 -38.23
C ASN A 90 4.18 9.16 -37.60
N SER A 91 4.14 8.97 -36.28
CA SER A 91 2.92 8.62 -35.57
C SER A 91 1.95 9.80 -35.56
N SER A 92 0.68 9.55 -35.86
CA SER A 92 -0.40 10.55 -35.72
C SER A 92 -0.58 11.04 -34.28
N HIS A 93 0.03 10.37 -33.30
CA HIS A 93 -0.03 10.71 -31.87
C HIS A 93 1.28 11.29 -31.32
N TYR A 94 2.28 11.57 -32.16
CA TYR A 94 3.63 11.96 -31.73
C TYR A 94 3.66 13.14 -30.76
N GLU A 95 3.12 14.29 -31.16
CA GLU A 95 3.17 15.51 -30.36
C GLU A 95 2.35 15.38 -29.07
N GLU A 96 1.18 14.75 -29.15
CA GLU A 96 0.31 14.56 -27.99
C GLU A 96 0.89 13.55 -27.00
N ALA A 97 1.58 12.51 -27.47
CA ALA A 97 2.30 11.57 -26.62
C ALA A 97 3.51 12.23 -25.93
N LYS A 98 4.21 13.16 -26.60
CA LYS A 98 5.27 13.97 -25.97
C LYS A 98 4.69 14.88 -24.89
N GLU A 99 3.58 15.55 -25.19
CA GLU A 99 2.90 16.44 -24.25
C GLU A 99 2.46 15.67 -22.99
N VAL A 100 1.86 14.49 -23.17
CA VAL A 100 1.45 13.60 -22.06
C VAL A 100 2.65 13.21 -21.20
N LEU A 101 3.80 12.90 -21.81
CA LEU A 101 4.99 12.42 -21.09
C LEU A 101 5.88 13.53 -20.52
N LYS A 102 5.49 14.80 -20.59
CA LYS A 102 6.32 15.94 -20.13
C LYS A 102 6.77 15.80 -18.66
N ASP A 103 5.90 15.27 -17.81
CA ASP A 103 6.14 15.07 -16.37
C ASP A 103 6.61 13.63 -16.05
N GLY A 104 6.96 12.87 -17.09
CA GLY A 104 7.42 11.49 -17.00
C GLY A 104 6.30 10.45 -16.95
N LYS A 105 6.69 9.18 -17.11
CA LYS A 105 5.74 8.05 -17.22
C LYS A 105 4.92 7.80 -15.95
N ILE A 106 5.54 7.95 -14.78
CA ILE A 106 4.88 7.64 -13.50
C ILE A 106 3.80 8.68 -13.21
N ALA A 107 3.94 9.91 -13.71
CA ALA A 107 2.93 10.96 -13.57
C ALA A 107 1.61 10.64 -14.30
N LEU A 108 1.58 9.61 -15.15
CA LEU A 108 0.37 9.13 -15.83
C LEU A 108 -0.43 8.12 -15.01
N LEU A 109 0.15 7.60 -13.93
CA LEU A 109 -0.48 6.60 -13.07
C LEU A 109 -1.01 7.23 -11.79
N ARG A 110 -2.02 6.59 -11.22
CA ARG A 110 -2.55 6.90 -9.88
C ARG A 110 -2.61 5.65 -9.01
N GLY A 111 -3.08 5.85 -7.78
CA GLY A 111 -3.42 4.79 -6.86
C GLY A 111 -2.26 3.81 -6.62
N THR A 112 -2.60 2.54 -6.48
CA THR A 112 -1.68 1.45 -6.16
C THR A 112 -0.49 1.37 -7.10
N LEU A 113 -0.71 1.57 -8.41
CA LEU A 113 0.34 1.42 -9.41
C LEU A 113 1.34 2.57 -9.42
N LYS A 114 0.89 3.80 -9.14
CA LYS A 114 1.83 4.90 -8.89
C LYS A 114 2.69 4.62 -7.66
N LEU A 115 2.08 4.19 -6.56
CA LEU A 115 2.79 3.88 -5.32
C LEU A 115 3.82 2.75 -5.53
N TYR A 116 3.43 1.69 -6.26
CA TYR A 116 4.29 0.56 -6.57
C TYR A 116 5.46 0.94 -7.47
N LEU A 117 5.17 1.53 -8.65
CA LEU A 117 6.20 1.84 -9.65
C LEU A 117 7.11 3.00 -9.23
N GLY A 118 6.57 3.96 -8.46
CA GLY A 118 7.33 5.04 -7.85
C GLY A 118 8.11 4.62 -6.61
N LYS A 119 7.96 3.39 -6.11
CA LYS A 119 8.65 2.85 -4.94
C LYS A 119 8.41 3.66 -3.66
N TYR A 120 7.18 4.12 -3.44
CA TYR A 120 6.80 4.88 -2.23
C TYR A 120 6.62 4.01 -0.98
N THR A 121 6.73 2.68 -1.10
CA THR A 121 6.37 1.71 -0.05
C THR A 121 7.52 0.75 0.27
N THR A 122 7.34 -0.12 1.27
CA THR A 122 8.26 -1.22 1.56
C THR A 122 8.33 -2.24 0.42
N ARG A 123 9.44 -2.99 0.33
CA ARG A 123 9.54 -4.14 -0.59
C ARG A 123 8.52 -5.22 -0.23
N ASP A 124 8.26 -5.41 1.05
CA ASP A 124 7.28 -6.37 1.57
C ASP A 124 5.86 -6.07 1.07
N TRP A 125 5.39 -4.82 1.20
CA TRP A 125 4.09 -4.39 0.67
C TRP A 125 3.96 -4.66 -0.82
N ARG A 126 4.98 -4.32 -1.60
CA ARG A 126 4.96 -4.56 -3.06
C ARG A 126 4.77 -6.03 -3.41
N ARG A 127 5.32 -6.95 -2.61
CA ARG A 127 5.22 -8.39 -2.87
C ARG A 127 3.88 -9.00 -2.46
N LYS A 128 3.18 -8.39 -1.50
CA LYS A 128 2.00 -8.98 -0.84
C LYS A 128 0.71 -8.18 -1.04
N ARG A 129 0.76 -7.12 -1.86
CA ARG A 129 -0.40 -6.34 -2.30
C ARG A 129 -0.95 -6.88 -3.61
N PHE A 130 -2.27 -7.02 -3.70
CA PHE A 130 -2.97 -7.52 -4.88
C PHE A 130 -4.01 -6.53 -5.36
N THR A 131 -4.05 -6.23 -6.66
CA THR A 131 -4.99 -5.26 -7.24
C THR A 131 -5.41 -5.74 -8.61
N ASP A 132 -6.66 -5.50 -9.00
CA ASP A 132 -7.17 -5.93 -10.32
C ASP A 132 -7.32 -4.74 -11.29
N ASP A 133 -6.85 -3.56 -10.88
CA ASP A 133 -7.10 -2.30 -11.58
C ASP A 133 -5.80 -1.51 -11.85
N ILE A 134 -5.76 -0.81 -12.99
CA ILE A 134 -4.78 0.22 -13.30
C ILE A 134 -5.49 1.56 -13.49
N ASP A 135 -5.27 2.47 -12.54
CA ASP A 135 -5.77 3.85 -12.60
C ASP A 135 -4.80 4.75 -13.38
N PHE A 136 -5.26 5.30 -14.50
CA PHE A 136 -4.55 6.32 -15.29
C PHE A 136 -5.12 7.71 -15.09
N TRP A 137 -4.26 8.71 -15.30
CA TRP A 137 -4.60 10.12 -15.39
C TRP A 137 -3.93 10.73 -16.64
N VAL A 138 -4.60 10.57 -17.78
CA VAL A 138 -4.05 10.98 -19.08
C VAL A 138 -5.01 11.92 -19.78
N PHE A 139 -4.64 13.20 -19.89
CA PHE A 139 -5.49 14.25 -20.48
C PHE A 139 -5.72 14.05 -21.97
N LYS A 140 -4.73 13.54 -22.72
CA LYS A 140 -4.93 13.07 -24.10
C LYS A 140 -5.44 11.63 -24.11
N ILE A 141 -6.71 11.47 -23.72
CA ILE A 141 -7.41 10.19 -23.60
C ILE A 141 -7.18 9.27 -24.82
N HIS A 142 -7.24 9.81 -26.03
CA HIS A 142 -7.11 9.03 -27.25
C HIS A 142 -5.71 8.40 -27.42
N VAL A 143 -4.65 9.01 -26.87
CA VAL A 143 -3.29 8.44 -26.88
C VAL A 143 -3.25 7.17 -26.01
N LEU A 144 -3.84 7.23 -24.83
CA LEU A 144 -3.97 6.07 -23.95
C LEU A 144 -4.82 4.97 -24.59
N HIS A 145 -5.94 5.32 -25.19
CA HIS A 145 -6.80 4.37 -25.91
C HIS A 145 -6.08 3.68 -27.07
N HIS A 146 -5.28 4.44 -27.84
CA HIS A 146 -4.47 3.88 -28.90
C HIS A 146 -3.48 2.84 -28.34
N ALA A 147 -2.71 3.22 -27.31
CA ALA A 147 -1.73 2.34 -26.67
C ALA A 147 -2.37 1.07 -26.09
N LEU A 148 -3.52 1.18 -25.43
CA LEU A 148 -4.27 0.04 -24.89
C LEU A 148 -4.73 -0.89 -26.01
N LYS A 149 -5.31 -0.35 -27.09
CA LYS A 149 -5.79 -1.13 -28.24
C LYS A 149 -4.66 -1.89 -28.93
N GLU A 150 -3.50 -1.26 -29.15
CA GLU A 150 -2.33 -1.92 -29.74
C GLU A 150 -1.80 -3.07 -28.87
N LEU A 151 -1.96 -2.97 -27.54
CA LEU A 151 -1.54 -3.99 -26.59
C LEU A 151 -2.61 -5.08 -26.32
N GLY A 152 -3.66 -5.10 -27.13
CA GLY A 152 -4.70 -6.13 -27.09
C GLY A 152 -5.71 -5.97 -25.96
N TRP A 153 -5.85 -4.79 -25.38
CA TRP A 153 -6.91 -4.49 -24.42
C TRP A 153 -8.24 -4.27 -25.15
N ILE A 154 -9.34 -4.69 -24.53
CA ILE A 154 -10.68 -4.61 -25.10
C ILE A 154 -11.51 -3.64 -24.25
N LYS A 155 -12.06 -2.59 -24.86
CA LYS A 155 -12.94 -1.65 -24.16
C LYS A 155 -14.30 -2.30 -23.88
N ASN A 156 -14.67 -2.40 -22.62
CA ASN A 156 -16.00 -2.79 -22.18
C ASN A 156 -16.95 -1.62 -22.42
N LYS A 157 -18.01 -1.83 -23.21
CA LYS A 157 -18.96 -0.76 -23.56
C LYS A 157 -19.88 -0.37 -22.39
N LEU A 158 -20.10 -1.27 -21.43
CA LEU A 158 -20.98 -1.04 -20.29
C LEU A 158 -20.25 -0.25 -19.19
N THR A 159 -19.08 -0.73 -18.77
CA THR A 159 -18.30 -0.07 -17.70
C THR A 159 -17.44 1.08 -18.22
N LYS A 160 -17.24 1.16 -19.54
CA LYS A 160 -16.29 2.07 -20.21
C LYS A 160 -14.82 1.82 -19.85
N GLU A 161 -14.51 0.76 -19.11
CA GLU A 161 -13.15 0.36 -18.74
C GLU A 161 -12.51 -0.48 -19.85
N TRP A 162 -11.19 -0.62 -19.79
CA TRP A 162 -10.43 -1.51 -20.65
C TRP A 162 -10.10 -2.80 -19.90
N GLU A 163 -10.30 -3.94 -20.55
CA GLU A 163 -10.10 -5.25 -19.94
C GLU A 163 -9.06 -6.06 -20.70
N LYS A 164 -8.28 -6.84 -19.95
CA LYS A 164 -7.34 -7.80 -20.50
C LYS A 164 -7.26 -9.04 -19.63
N LYS A 165 -7.42 -10.22 -20.23
CA LYS A 165 -7.19 -11.49 -19.54
C LYS A 165 -5.68 -11.72 -19.39
N ILE A 166 -5.23 -11.85 -18.16
CA ILE A 166 -3.84 -12.12 -17.83
C ILE A 166 -3.69 -13.52 -17.23
N LYS A 167 -2.48 -14.08 -17.32
CA LYS A 167 -2.14 -15.40 -16.76
C LYS A 167 -0.80 -15.32 -16.05
N TRP A 168 -0.67 -15.97 -14.90
CA TRP A 168 0.58 -16.05 -14.15
C TRP A 168 0.67 -17.32 -13.33
N LYS A 169 1.90 -17.80 -13.11
CA LYS A 169 2.15 -18.95 -12.25
C LYS A 169 2.06 -18.49 -10.80
N HIS A 170 1.22 -19.15 -10.02
CA HIS A 170 1.15 -18.89 -8.59
C HIS A 170 2.50 -19.26 -7.95
N PRO A 171 3.15 -18.36 -7.19
CA PRO A 171 4.49 -18.61 -6.67
C PRO A 171 4.57 -19.88 -5.83
N TYR A 172 3.60 -20.10 -4.94
CA TYR A 172 3.61 -21.25 -4.03
C TYR A 172 3.20 -22.58 -4.68
N SER A 173 1.99 -22.66 -5.27
CA SER A 173 1.45 -23.88 -5.88
C SER A 173 1.99 -24.19 -7.29
N ASN A 174 2.66 -23.23 -7.95
CA ASN A 174 3.08 -23.31 -9.35
C ASN A 174 1.92 -23.51 -10.36
N GLU A 175 0.68 -23.40 -9.90
CA GLU A 175 -0.52 -23.49 -10.73
C GLU A 175 -0.66 -22.27 -11.64
N MET A 176 -1.21 -22.49 -12.83
CA MET A 176 -1.55 -21.39 -13.72
C MET A 176 -2.84 -20.70 -13.26
N LYS A 177 -2.72 -19.46 -12.79
CA LYS A 177 -3.87 -18.60 -12.46
C LYS A 177 -4.19 -17.70 -13.65
N SER A 178 -5.44 -17.28 -13.73
CA SER A 178 -5.89 -16.29 -14.72
C SER A 178 -7.00 -15.43 -14.14
N ALA A 179 -6.95 -14.14 -14.40
CA ALA A 179 -7.95 -13.17 -14.01
C ALA A 179 -8.10 -12.11 -15.11
N VAL A 180 -9.15 -11.29 -15.00
CA VAL A 180 -9.34 -10.10 -15.84
C VAL A 180 -8.72 -8.93 -15.11
N LEU A 181 -7.78 -8.26 -15.76
CA LEU A 181 -7.21 -7.00 -15.31
C LEU A 181 -7.99 -5.87 -15.97
N THR A 182 -8.35 -4.86 -15.20
CA THR A 182 -9.00 -3.65 -15.70
C THR A 182 -7.99 -2.49 -15.79
N ALA A 183 -8.22 -1.58 -16.72
CA ALA A 183 -7.52 -0.32 -16.82
C ALA A 183 -8.55 0.77 -17.10
N ALA A 184 -8.51 1.82 -16.29
CA ALA A 184 -9.39 2.96 -16.40
C ALA A 184 -8.57 4.24 -16.51
N ASN A 185 -9.11 5.23 -17.22
CA ASN A 185 -8.62 6.59 -17.14
C ASN A 185 -9.65 7.38 -16.35
N ASP A 186 -9.27 7.91 -15.20
CA ASP A 186 -10.19 8.61 -14.30
C ASP A 186 -10.89 9.80 -14.99
N LEU A 187 -10.20 10.43 -15.95
CA LEU A 187 -10.75 11.51 -16.78
C LEU A 187 -11.84 11.04 -17.75
N ASP A 188 -11.73 9.80 -18.23
CA ASP A 188 -12.62 9.20 -19.25
C ASP A 188 -13.87 8.58 -18.62
N GLN A 189 -13.70 8.06 -17.41
CA GLN A 189 -14.78 7.53 -16.58
C GLN A 189 -15.76 8.62 -16.12
N LEU A 190 -15.39 9.91 -16.22
CA LEU A 190 -16.14 11.03 -15.61
C LEU A 190 -16.54 10.69 -14.17
N LEU A 191 -15.67 9.94 -13.47
CA LEU A 191 -16.07 9.08 -12.37
C LEU A 191 -16.83 9.90 -11.35
N ASP A 192 -18.10 9.53 -11.24
CA ASP A 192 -19.13 10.28 -10.56
C ASP A 192 -18.74 10.53 -9.11
N PHE A 193 -19.23 11.67 -8.65
CA PHE A 193 -19.05 12.32 -7.38
C PHE A 193 -19.74 11.55 -6.25
N GLY A 194 -19.59 10.21 -6.18
CA GLY A 194 -20.28 9.37 -5.21
C GLY A 194 -19.94 9.68 -3.74
N ALA A 195 -18.88 10.46 -3.51
CA ALA A 195 -18.52 11.01 -2.20
C ALA A 195 -18.30 12.53 -2.20
N GLY A 196 -18.70 13.25 -3.27
CA GLY A 196 -18.59 14.71 -3.34
C GLY A 196 -17.17 15.29 -3.39
N SER A 197 -16.15 14.51 -3.77
CA SER A 197 -14.77 14.99 -3.91
C SER A 197 -14.26 14.89 -5.34
N TYR A 198 -13.79 16.00 -5.90
CA TYR A 198 -13.03 16.05 -7.15
C TYR A 198 -11.78 15.17 -7.02
N LEU A 199 -11.60 14.23 -7.94
CA LEU A 199 -10.31 13.58 -8.11
C LEU A 199 -9.38 14.60 -8.77
N GLU A 200 -8.26 14.90 -8.12
CA GLU A 200 -7.28 15.84 -8.66
C GLU A 200 -5.99 15.07 -8.96
N GLY A 201 -5.38 15.28 -10.13
CA GLY A 201 -4.00 14.92 -10.48
C GLY A 201 -3.47 13.54 -10.05
N THR A 202 -2.15 13.39 -10.07
CA THR A 202 -1.49 12.13 -9.69
C THR A 202 -0.64 12.23 -8.45
N SER A 203 -0.45 13.42 -7.87
CA SER A 203 0.45 13.62 -6.72
C SER A 203 0.07 12.77 -5.50
N LEU A 204 1.06 12.52 -4.64
CA LEU A 204 0.86 11.80 -3.38
C LEU A 204 -0.21 12.48 -2.50
N ARG A 205 -0.22 13.83 -2.47
CA ARG A 205 -1.28 14.61 -1.83
C ARG A 205 -2.67 14.18 -2.30
N ASN A 206 -2.86 14.09 -3.61
CA ASN A 206 -4.18 13.77 -4.14
C ASN A 206 -4.57 12.31 -3.91
N ILE A 207 -3.60 11.40 -3.94
CA ILE A 207 -3.80 9.99 -3.55
C ILE A 207 -4.24 9.92 -2.09
N PHE A 208 -3.56 10.62 -1.18
CA PHE A 208 -3.91 10.64 0.25
C PHE A 208 -5.27 11.24 0.50
N ASN A 209 -5.59 12.35 -0.16
CA ASN A 209 -6.90 13.00 -0.05
C ASN A 209 -8.04 12.02 -0.41
N LYS A 210 -7.94 11.33 -1.55
CA LYS A 210 -8.90 10.28 -1.96
C LYS A 210 -9.00 9.17 -0.91
N LYS A 211 -7.84 8.65 -0.48
CA LYS A 211 -7.73 7.50 0.42
C LYS A 211 -8.25 7.79 1.84
N LEU A 212 -8.00 8.98 2.37
CA LEU A 212 -8.49 9.42 3.68
C LEU A 212 -10.00 9.62 3.69
N LYS A 213 -10.58 10.17 2.60
CA LYS A 213 -12.03 10.37 2.48
C LYS A 213 -12.77 9.04 2.30
N ARG A 214 -12.26 8.14 1.45
CA ARG A 214 -12.85 6.81 1.22
C ARG A 214 -12.69 5.91 2.44
N GLY A 215 -11.46 5.77 2.92
CA GLY A 215 -11.14 5.04 4.14
C GLY A 215 -11.44 3.55 4.07
N HIS A 216 -11.19 2.88 2.96
CA HIS A 216 -11.17 1.41 2.99
C HIS A 216 -9.88 0.93 3.66
N ASP A 217 -9.83 -0.32 4.11
CA ASP A 217 -8.62 -0.87 4.75
C ASP A 217 -7.42 -0.87 3.81
N VAL A 218 -7.66 -1.12 2.52
CA VAL A 218 -6.67 -0.98 1.45
C VAL A 218 -6.13 0.44 1.32
N ASP A 219 -6.97 1.46 1.52
CA ASP A 219 -6.55 2.85 1.45
C ASP A 219 -5.66 3.26 2.61
N LEU A 220 -6.06 2.86 3.82
CA LEU A 220 -5.25 3.15 5.00
C LEU A 220 -3.96 2.34 4.98
N SER A 221 -4.01 1.07 4.56
CA SER A 221 -2.83 0.23 4.39
C SER A 221 -1.80 0.90 3.47
N ASP A 222 -2.24 1.46 2.34
CA ASP A 222 -1.33 2.16 1.42
C ASP A 222 -0.67 3.37 2.10
N ILE A 223 -1.43 4.22 2.82
CA ILE A 223 -0.89 5.37 3.56
C ILE A 223 0.13 4.90 4.61
N ILE A 224 -0.23 3.90 5.41
CA ILE A 224 0.60 3.32 6.48
C ILE A 224 1.95 2.84 5.94
N ASN A 225 1.96 2.19 4.77
CA ASN A 225 3.19 1.66 4.18
C ASN A 225 4.09 2.74 3.57
N ILE A 226 3.52 3.88 3.18
CA ILE A 226 4.31 5.03 2.73
C ILE A 226 4.94 5.74 3.93
N VAL A 227 4.19 5.87 5.02
CA VAL A 227 4.67 6.42 6.29
C VAL A 227 5.82 5.58 6.86
N MET A 228 5.77 4.24 6.76
CA MET A 228 6.85 3.37 7.24
C MET A 228 8.21 3.79 6.67
N VAL A 229 8.29 4.01 5.36
CA VAL A 229 9.56 4.25 4.65
C VAL A 229 9.91 5.73 4.49
N ASN A 230 9.07 6.63 5.03
CA ASN A 230 9.26 8.06 4.87
C ASN A 230 9.07 8.79 6.21
N ASN A 231 10.15 9.36 6.72
CA ASN A 231 10.13 10.17 7.94
C ASN A 231 9.92 11.68 7.67
N GLY A 232 9.74 12.06 6.39
CA GLY A 232 9.60 13.43 5.93
C GLY A 232 10.84 14.30 5.99
N ILE A 233 12.00 13.71 6.30
CA ILE A 233 13.28 14.41 6.41
C ILE A 233 14.28 13.85 5.40
N ASN A 234 14.31 12.51 5.22
CA ASN A 234 15.28 11.81 4.38
C ASN A 234 14.55 10.92 3.37
N GLY A 235 14.81 11.07 2.08
CA GLY A 235 14.23 10.22 1.03
C GLY A 235 14.15 10.86 -0.36
N SER A 236 13.99 10.03 -1.39
CA SER A 236 13.88 10.47 -2.80
C SER A 236 12.58 11.18 -3.14
N HIS A 237 11.59 11.19 -2.24
CA HIS A 237 10.25 11.75 -2.45
C HIS A 237 9.88 12.80 -1.39
N ASN A 238 10.87 13.42 -0.75
CA ASN A 238 10.64 14.35 0.36
C ASN A 238 9.71 15.51 0.00
N GLU A 239 9.88 16.14 -1.15
CA GLU A 239 9.05 17.28 -1.56
C GLU A 239 7.56 16.88 -1.73
N GLU A 240 7.31 15.78 -2.44
CA GLU A 240 5.93 15.28 -2.66
C GLU A 240 5.30 14.78 -1.36
N TRP A 241 6.11 14.26 -0.43
CA TRP A 241 5.66 13.88 0.90
C TRP A 241 5.31 15.08 1.78
N LEU A 242 6.12 16.14 1.75
CA LEU A 242 5.82 17.38 2.48
C LEU A 242 4.51 17.99 2.00
N ASP A 243 4.27 18.05 0.68
CA ASP A 243 2.97 18.49 0.15
C ASP A 243 1.83 17.51 0.50
N ALA A 244 2.12 16.21 0.60
CA ALA A 244 1.10 15.22 0.97
C ALA A 244 0.53 15.45 2.39
N TRP A 245 1.29 16.09 3.29
CA TRP A 245 0.80 16.48 4.62
C TRP A 245 -0.45 17.37 4.54
N ASN A 246 -0.53 18.24 3.53
CA ASN A 246 -1.68 19.13 3.32
C ASN A 246 -3.00 18.36 3.21
N SER A 247 -2.96 17.11 2.71
CA SER A 247 -4.15 16.24 2.63
C SER A 247 -4.71 15.89 4.02
N PHE A 248 -3.84 15.69 5.01
CA PHE A 248 -4.27 15.39 6.38
C PHE A 248 -4.82 16.62 7.07
N GLU A 249 -4.23 17.79 6.83
CA GLU A 249 -4.75 19.07 7.32
C GLU A 249 -6.14 19.37 6.76
N GLU A 250 -6.32 19.23 5.45
CA GLU A 250 -7.61 19.35 4.79
C GLU A 250 -8.62 18.34 5.35
N ALA A 251 -8.24 17.06 5.46
CA ALA A 251 -9.09 16.00 6.00
C ALA A 251 -9.54 16.30 7.43
N ALA A 252 -8.62 16.69 8.32
CA ALA A 252 -8.94 17.06 9.70
C ALA A 252 -9.83 18.31 9.79
N ASN A 253 -9.69 19.26 8.86
CA ASN A 253 -10.52 20.45 8.78
C ASN A 253 -11.94 20.19 8.27
N THR A 254 -12.20 19.09 7.54
CA THR A 254 -13.56 18.78 7.05
C THR A 254 -14.59 18.60 8.16
N ARG A 255 -14.15 18.18 9.37
CA ARG A 255 -15.00 17.82 10.51
C ARG A 255 -16.10 16.81 10.16
N SER A 256 -15.90 16.04 9.09
CA SER A 256 -16.77 14.93 8.71
C SER A 256 -16.55 13.78 9.69
N THR A 257 -17.63 13.25 10.25
CA THR A 257 -17.58 12.10 11.16
C THR A 257 -16.88 10.90 10.53
N ARG A 258 -17.11 10.65 9.24
CA ARG A 258 -16.42 9.61 8.45
C ARG A 258 -14.92 9.87 8.39
N THR A 259 -14.51 11.08 7.99
CA THR A 259 -13.08 11.41 7.84
C THR A 259 -12.35 11.38 9.19
N THR A 260 -12.99 11.88 10.25
CA THR A 260 -12.45 11.78 11.62
C THR A 260 -12.32 10.32 12.06
N SER A 261 -13.31 9.47 11.80
CA SER A 261 -13.25 8.03 12.09
C SER A 261 -12.14 7.33 11.30
N ASN A 262 -11.90 7.75 10.05
CA ASN A 262 -10.79 7.24 9.23
C ASN A 262 -9.43 7.65 9.78
N ILE A 263 -9.26 8.89 10.23
CA ILE A 263 -8.03 9.39 10.86
C ILE A 263 -7.76 8.63 12.17
N ILE A 264 -8.76 8.48 13.04
CA ILE A 264 -8.61 7.72 14.29
C ILE A 264 -8.25 6.26 13.98
N SER A 265 -8.93 5.63 13.02
CA SER A 265 -8.60 4.27 12.59
C SER A 265 -7.17 4.16 12.07
N LEU A 266 -6.71 5.13 11.28
CA LEU A 266 -5.34 5.19 10.78
C LEU A 266 -4.34 5.17 11.94
N CYS A 267 -4.54 5.99 12.97
CA CYS A 267 -3.70 5.98 14.17
C CYS A 267 -3.76 4.64 14.91
N ARG A 268 -4.96 4.06 15.11
CA ARG A 268 -5.12 2.74 15.76
C ARG A 268 -4.36 1.64 15.04
N TYR A 269 -4.42 1.62 13.71
CA TYR A 269 -3.66 0.68 12.89
C TYR A 269 -2.16 0.94 12.99
N MET A 270 -1.71 2.20 12.86
CA MET A 270 -0.28 2.54 12.93
C MET A 270 0.36 2.08 14.24
N PHE A 271 -0.28 2.32 15.39
CA PHE A 271 0.24 1.85 16.67
C PHE A 271 0.30 0.33 16.76
N ALA A 272 -0.80 -0.37 16.41
CA ALA A 272 -0.82 -1.84 16.44
C ALA A 272 0.24 -2.46 15.52
N ILE A 273 0.45 -1.86 14.35
CA ILE A 273 1.40 -2.32 13.35
C ILE A 273 2.84 -2.07 13.79
N ALA A 274 3.11 -0.90 14.37
CA ALA A 274 4.42 -0.60 14.92
C ALA A 274 4.82 -1.62 16.01
N ASP A 275 3.90 -1.94 16.93
CA ASP A 275 4.15 -2.95 17.97
C ASP A 275 4.41 -4.33 17.36
N HIS A 276 3.68 -4.70 16.31
CA HIS A 276 3.91 -5.96 15.60
C HIS A 276 5.26 -5.99 14.86
N ILE A 277 5.67 -4.87 14.26
CA ILE A 277 6.94 -4.75 13.55
C ILE A 277 8.12 -4.91 14.51
N ASP A 278 8.04 -4.32 15.71
CA ASP A 278 9.07 -4.48 16.74
C ASP A 278 9.20 -5.95 17.16
N LYS A 279 8.08 -6.63 17.42
CA LYS A 279 8.08 -8.07 17.73
C LYS A 279 8.70 -8.92 16.61
N ILE A 280 8.42 -8.59 15.35
CA ILE A 280 9.06 -9.27 14.21
C ILE A 280 10.57 -9.02 14.23
N SER A 281 10.98 -7.77 14.48
CA SER A 281 12.41 -7.40 14.56
C SER A 281 13.13 -8.22 15.63
N GLU A 282 12.57 -8.29 16.84
CA GLU A 282 13.10 -9.08 17.95
C GLU A 282 13.19 -10.57 17.60
N ALA A 283 12.13 -11.13 17.00
CA ALA A 283 12.11 -12.52 16.56
C ALA A 283 13.19 -12.81 15.50
N ILE A 284 13.41 -11.91 14.53
CA ILE A 284 14.47 -12.05 13.54
C ILE A 284 15.84 -12.00 14.21
N ILE A 285 16.12 -11.01 15.07
CA ILE A 285 17.40 -10.89 15.78
C ILE A 285 17.72 -12.19 16.53
N LYS A 286 16.72 -12.79 17.16
CA LYS A 286 16.89 -13.98 17.98
C LYS A 286 17.07 -15.26 17.16
N TYR A 287 16.39 -15.40 16.03
CA TYR A 287 16.30 -16.67 15.31
C TYR A 287 16.89 -16.68 13.90
N ASN A 288 17.47 -15.57 13.41
CA ASN A 288 18.03 -15.50 12.06
C ASN A 288 19.01 -16.65 11.75
N ASP A 289 19.90 -16.98 12.69
CA ASP A 289 20.89 -18.04 12.54
C ASP A 289 20.28 -19.43 12.32
N SER A 290 19.02 -19.64 12.72
CA SER A 290 18.32 -20.90 12.50
C SER A 290 18.15 -21.24 11.01
N ILE A 291 18.26 -20.26 10.10
CA ILE A 291 18.24 -20.50 8.65
C ILE A 291 19.39 -21.42 8.18
N PHE A 292 20.45 -21.57 8.97
CA PHE A 292 21.56 -22.49 8.72
C PHE A 292 21.33 -23.90 9.27
N ASP A 293 20.36 -24.08 10.16
CA ASP A 293 20.02 -25.39 10.71
C ASP A 293 19.25 -26.21 9.66
N LYS A 294 19.94 -27.19 9.07
CA LYS A 294 19.37 -28.08 8.04
C LYS A 294 18.28 -29.01 8.58
N SER A 295 18.15 -29.18 9.89
CA SER A 295 17.04 -29.93 10.50
C SER A 295 15.75 -29.12 10.55
N LEU A 296 15.85 -27.81 10.74
CA LEU A 296 14.72 -26.88 10.77
C LEU A 296 14.34 -26.40 9.37
N TYR A 297 15.35 -26.07 8.56
CA TYR A 297 15.20 -25.58 7.20
C TYR A 297 16.01 -26.47 6.26
N PRO A 298 15.52 -27.64 5.84
CA PRO A 298 16.18 -28.44 4.80
C PRO A 298 16.19 -27.70 3.44
N ASP A 299 16.99 -28.19 2.49
CA ASP A 299 17.21 -27.48 1.21
C ASP A 299 15.93 -27.30 0.37
N ASP A 300 14.98 -28.24 0.48
CA ASP A 300 13.66 -28.14 -0.15
C ASP A 300 12.80 -27.04 0.48
N GLU A 301 12.91 -26.82 1.80
CA GLU A 301 12.24 -25.71 2.48
C GLU A 301 12.86 -24.36 2.11
N ILE A 302 14.20 -24.26 2.00
CA ILE A 302 14.85 -23.05 1.45
C ILE A 302 14.35 -22.76 0.04
N ARG A 303 14.29 -23.79 -0.81
CA ARG A 303 13.73 -23.64 -2.17
C ARG A 303 12.29 -23.14 -2.14
N LYS A 304 11.48 -23.62 -1.20
CA LYS A 304 10.09 -23.21 -1.02
C LYS A 304 9.99 -21.75 -0.56
N ILE A 305 10.80 -21.32 0.40
CA ILE A 305 10.92 -19.92 0.83
C ILE A 305 11.25 -19.02 -0.36
N CYS A 306 12.18 -19.45 -1.22
CA CYS A 306 12.58 -18.70 -2.41
C CYS A 306 11.48 -18.53 -3.45
N ARG A 307 10.42 -19.37 -3.43
CA ARG A 307 9.28 -19.19 -4.36
C ARG A 307 8.51 -17.91 -4.14
N SER A 308 8.68 -17.27 -2.98
CA SER A 308 8.06 -16.00 -2.64
C SER A 308 8.50 -14.83 -3.56
N SER A 309 9.56 -14.98 -4.36
CA SER A 309 9.97 -13.99 -5.37
C SER A 309 10.73 -14.65 -6.51
N ILE A 310 10.52 -14.17 -7.73
CA ILE A 310 11.29 -14.61 -8.91
C ILE A 310 12.81 -14.42 -8.71
N HIS A 311 13.21 -13.35 -8.01
CA HIS A 311 14.62 -13.09 -7.73
C HIS A 311 15.25 -14.15 -6.83
N TRP A 312 14.53 -14.56 -5.78
CA TRP A 312 15.01 -15.57 -4.84
C TRP A 312 15.10 -16.94 -5.49
N ILE A 313 14.10 -17.33 -6.28
CA ILE A 313 14.11 -18.63 -6.96
C ILE A 313 15.18 -18.69 -8.05
N ASP A 314 15.42 -17.61 -8.79
CA ASP A 314 16.49 -17.54 -9.79
C ASP A 314 17.88 -17.63 -9.15
N PHE A 315 18.07 -16.96 -8.00
CA PHE A 315 19.30 -17.06 -7.22
C PHE A 315 19.52 -18.48 -6.70
N TYR A 316 18.50 -19.12 -6.15
CA TYR A 316 18.56 -20.51 -5.69
C TYR A 316 18.93 -21.47 -6.83
N ASN A 317 18.28 -21.35 -7.98
CA ASN A 317 18.54 -22.22 -9.13
C ASN A 317 19.96 -22.05 -9.67
N SER A 318 20.56 -20.87 -9.53
CA SER A 318 21.89 -20.55 -10.05
C SER A 318 23.02 -20.90 -9.08
N ASN A 319 22.79 -20.78 -7.76
CA ASN A 319 23.84 -20.86 -6.74
C ASN A 319 23.65 -22.00 -5.73
N GLY A 320 22.49 -22.65 -5.69
CA GLY A 320 22.19 -23.72 -4.74
C GLY A 320 21.80 -23.23 -3.35
N ALA A 321 21.53 -24.19 -2.46
CA ALA A 321 20.92 -23.93 -1.17
C ALA A 321 21.83 -23.16 -0.19
N GLU A 322 23.11 -23.51 -0.09
CA GLU A 322 24.02 -22.88 0.90
C GLU A 322 24.26 -21.38 0.62
N SER A 323 24.58 -21.01 -0.62
CA SER A 323 24.69 -19.59 -0.99
C SER A 323 23.39 -18.84 -0.76
N THR A 324 22.25 -19.51 -0.96
CA THR A 324 20.93 -18.91 -0.74
C THR A 324 20.65 -18.68 0.76
N ARG A 325 21.09 -19.59 1.64
CA ARG A 325 20.98 -19.39 3.10
C ARG A 325 21.73 -18.15 3.55
N ASN A 326 22.97 -17.97 3.10
CA ASN A 326 23.76 -16.78 3.42
C ASN A 326 23.04 -15.50 2.97
N MET A 327 22.55 -15.48 1.73
CA MET A 327 21.84 -14.32 1.19
C MET A 327 20.52 -14.03 1.93
N LEU A 328 19.78 -15.06 2.35
CA LEU A 328 18.58 -14.91 3.17
C LEU A 328 18.93 -14.38 4.57
N HIS A 329 19.98 -14.91 5.20
CA HIS A 329 20.47 -14.47 6.51
C HIS A 329 20.86 -12.99 6.49
N ASP A 330 21.64 -12.56 5.50
CA ASP A 330 22.04 -11.16 5.32
C ASP A 330 20.81 -10.27 5.13
N PHE A 331 19.88 -10.68 4.26
CA PHE A 331 18.64 -9.94 4.02
C PHE A 331 17.75 -9.84 5.28
N TYR A 332 17.66 -10.91 6.08
CA TYR A 332 16.91 -10.89 7.33
C TYR A 332 17.58 -9.99 8.37
N HIS A 333 18.92 -9.96 8.40
CA HIS A 333 19.65 -9.04 9.24
C HIS A 333 19.36 -7.58 8.87
N GLU A 334 19.44 -7.21 7.59
CA GLU A 334 19.05 -5.88 7.10
C GLU A 334 17.60 -5.53 7.49
N GLU A 335 16.66 -6.46 7.29
CA GLU A 335 15.26 -6.24 7.67
C GLU A 335 15.07 -6.03 9.18
N ALA A 336 15.89 -6.67 10.02
CA ALA A 336 15.85 -6.45 11.47
C ALA A 336 16.39 -5.07 11.87
N GLU A 337 17.33 -4.50 11.13
CA GLU A 337 17.82 -3.15 11.37
C GLU A 337 16.83 -2.07 10.91
N GLU A 338 16.13 -2.29 9.79
CA GLU A 338 15.17 -1.33 9.24
C GLU A 338 13.84 -1.28 10.01
N LYS A 339 13.36 -2.42 10.51
CA LYS A 339 12.03 -2.54 11.15
C LYS A 339 11.81 -1.58 12.33
N PRO A 340 12.75 -1.41 13.28
CA PRO A 340 12.59 -0.44 14.37
C PRO A 340 12.39 0.99 13.87
N GLN A 341 13.08 1.37 12.78
CA GLN A 341 12.90 2.68 12.17
C GLN A 341 11.52 2.82 11.50
N HIS A 342 11.03 1.76 10.84
CA HIS A 342 9.68 1.74 10.29
C HIS A 342 8.60 1.89 11.38
N ALA A 343 8.75 1.18 12.51
CA ALA A 343 7.85 1.28 13.65
C ALA A 343 7.88 2.69 14.28
N LYS A 344 9.07 3.26 14.45
CA LYS A 344 9.24 4.64 14.94
C LYS A 344 8.56 5.66 14.02
N ASN A 345 8.77 5.57 12.71
CA ASN A 345 8.14 6.48 11.74
C ASN A 345 6.61 6.46 11.85
N GLN A 346 6.01 5.27 12.03
CA GLN A 346 4.58 5.15 12.23
C GLN A 346 4.08 5.79 13.52
N ARG A 347 4.77 5.55 14.65
CA ARG A 347 4.40 6.15 15.93
C ARG A 347 4.51 7.67 15.89
N ASP A 348 5.65 8.18 15.42
CA ASP A 348 5.90 9.62 15.29
C ASP A 348 4.82 10.29 14.40
N PHE A 349 4.47 9.66 13.28
CA PHE A 349 3.42 10.15 12.39
C PHE A 349 2.03 10.08 13.02
N ALA A 350 1.68 8.97 13.69
CA ALA A 350 0.37 8.79 14.33
C ALA A 350 0.15 9.81 15.46
N ILE A 351 1.18 10.09 16.26
CA ILE A 351 1.17 11.13 17.30
C ILE A 351 0.91 12.49 16.65
N LYS A 352 1.70 12.86 15.64
CA LYS A 352 1.53 14.14 14.92
C LYS A 352 0.14 14.30 14.31
N LEU A 353 -0.41 13.22 13.74
CA LEU A 353 -1.76 13.22 13.16
C LEU A 353 -2.85 13.33 14.23
N LEU A 354 -2.67 12.68 15.38
CA LEU A 354 -3.59 12.77 16.51
C LEU A 354 -3.58 14.17 17.13
N ASP A 355 -2.42 14.79 17.28
CA ASP A 355 -2.26 16.17 17.73
C ASP A 355 -2.95 17.16 16.77
N LEU A 356 -2.75 16.95 15.46
CA LEU A 356 -3.45 17.72 14.43
C LEU A 356 -4.96 17.59 14.59
N LEU A 357 -5.49 16.36 14.74
CA LEU A 357 -6.92 16.13 14.91
C LEU A 357 -7.43 16.80 16.19
N ASN A 358 -6.78 16.57 17.33
CA ASN A 358 -7.14 17.15 18.62
C ASN A 358 -7.14 18.68 18.59
N SER A 359 -6.21 19.31 17.87
CA SER A 359 -6.20 20.76 17.67
C SER A 359 -7.50 21.29 17.05
N LYS A 360 -8.17 20.50 16.20
CA LYS A 360 -9.45 20.87 15.56
C LYS A 360 -10.64 20.69 16.48
N TYR A 361 -10.53 19.88 17.52
CA TYR A 361 -11.61 19.54 18.45
C TYR A 361 -11.51 20.22 19.83
N LYS A 362 -10.45 21.02 20.09
CA LYS A 362 -10.28 21.79 21.34
C LYS A 362 -11.53 22.58 21.76
N HIS A 363 -12.18 23.25 20.81
CA HIS A 363 -13.38 24.06 21.07
C HIS A 363 -14.60 23.24 21.54
N LEU A 364 -14.62 21.93 21.27
CA LEU A 364 -15.64 20.98 21.72
C LEU A 364 -15.23 20.29 23.03
N LYS A 365 -14.14 20.72 23.68
CA LYS A 365 -13.57 20.07 24.87
C LYS A 365 -13.43 18.56 24.70
N THR A 366 -12.94 18.14 23.53
CA THR A 366 -12.81 16.73 23.13
C THR A 366 -11.36 16.43 22.81
N ILE A 367 -10.84 15.35 23.37
CA ILE A 367 -9.50 14.81 23.10
C ILE A 367 -9.67 13.34 22.69
N PHE A 368 -9.00 12.96 21.60
CA PHE A 368 -8.91 11.59 21.15
C PHE A 368 -7.54 11.02 21.53
N GLU A 369 -7.52 9.81 22.06
CA GLU A 369 -6.33 9.11 22.52
C GLU A 369 -6.31 7.68 21.95
N ILE A 370 -5.11 7.17 21.64
CA ILE A 370 -4.93 5.75 21.36
C ILE A 370 -4.27 5.14 22.59
N GLU A 371 -4.73 3.95 22.98
CA GLU A 371 -4.12 3.17 24.05
C GLU A 371 -2.61 3.01 23.83
N ASN A 372 -1.84 3.13 24.92
CA ASN A 372 -0.38 2.99 24.90
C ASN A 372 0.09 1.56 24.80
#